data_AF-A0A7S2MKV2-F1
#
_entry.id   AF-A0A7S2MKV2-F1
#
_cell.length_a   1.000
_cell.length_b   1.000
_cell.length_c   1.000
_cell.angle_alpha   90.00
_cell.angle_beta   90.00
_cell.angle_gamma   90.00
#
_symmetry.space_group_name_H-M   'P 1'
#
loop_
_entity.id
_entity.type
_entity.pdbx_description
1 polymer ?
#
loop_
_entity_poly.entity_id
_entity_poly.type
_entity_poly.pdbx_seq_one_letter_code
_entity_poly.pdbx_strand_id
1 'polypeptide(L)'
;VKEVHVCGIILEYTLAKATRGTDLRSSVLVVDESCASPGDGLTITFFKQHPEPAGVGAVVRFHRLQVNAAYGGTRQAQAVATQGRSLTSWVFGDDEMSSSKGYTWTTTDSARARALTHLAVATLSSINSP
;
A
#
# COMPACT_ATOMS: atom_id res chain seq x y z
N VAL A 1 8.72 0.17 19.13
CA VAL A 1 8.00 -0.43 17.97
C VAL A 1 8.90 -0.28 16.75
N LYS A 2 9.06 -1.32 15.92
CA LYS A 2 9.87 -1.24 14.71
C LYS A 2 9.07 -0.53 13.62
N GLU A 3 9.57 0.60 13.16
CA GLU A 3 9.02 1.28 11.99
C GLU A 3 9.60 0.68 10.71
N VAL A 4 8.75 0.50 9.70
CA VAL A 4 9.15 -0.04 8.39
C VAL A 4 8.62 0.83 7.25
N HIS A 5 9.29 0.77 6.12
CA HIS A 5 8.83 1.32 4.85
C HIS A 5 8.44 0.15 3.96
N VAL A 6 7.29 0.26 3.30
CA VAL A 6 6.76 -0.80 2.42
C VAL A 6 6.57 -0.21 1.04
N CYS A 7 7.00 -0.94 0.01
CA CYS A 7 6.76 -0.61 -1.37
C CYS A 7 6.16 -1.84 -2.06
N GLY A 8 5.05 -1.66 -2.76
CA GLY A 8 4.35 -2.77 -3.41
C GLY A 8 3.20 -2.29 -4.27
N ILE A 9 2.41 -3.23 -4.78
CA ILE A 9 1.25 -2.97 -5.62
C ILE A 9 -0.02 -3.08 -4.79
N ILE A 10 -1.00 -2.22 -5.06
CA ILE A 10 -2.33 -2.32 -4.44
C ILE A 10 -3.09 -3.45 -5.12
N LEU A 11 -3.55 -4.44 -4.36
CA LEU A 11 -4.50 -5.44 -4.87
C LEU A 11 -5.93 -5.13 -4.47
N GLU A 12 -6.12 -4.62 -3.26
CA GLU A 12 -7.43 -4.27 -2.73
C GLU A 12 -7.32 -3.05 -1.83
N TYR A 13 -8.41 -2.28 -1.73
CA TYR A 13 -8.49 -1.21 -0.76
C TYR A 13 -9.93 -0.96 -0.33
N THR A 14 -10.08 -0.44 0.88
CA THR A 14 -11.34 0.08 1.39
C THR A 14 -11.16 1.55 1.69
N LEU A 15 -12.02 2.39 1.10
CA LEU A 15 -12.07 3.81 1.43
C LEU A 15 -12.52 4.02 2.89
N ALA A 16 -12.29 5.21 3.42
CA ALA A 16 -12.65 5.55 4.79
C ALA A 16 -14.14 5.30 5.04
N LYS A 17 -14.44 4.41 5.97
CA LYS A 17 -15.80 4.11 6.43
C LYS A 17 -15.89 4.28 7.93
N ALA A 18 -17.05 4.73 8.40
CA ALA A 18 -17.34 4.81 9.83
C ALA A 18 -17.29 3.41 10.45
N THR A 19 -16.64 3.32 11.61
CA THR A 19 -16.68 2.11 12.43
C THR A 19 -17.85 2.19 13.42
N ARG A 20 -18.01 1.20 14.32
CA ARG A 20 -19.02 1.27 15.39
C ARG A 20 -18.78 2.43 16.38
N GLY A 21 -17.61 3.08 16.35
CA GLY A 21 -17.28 4.26 17.15
C GLY A 21 -17.21 5.55 16.32
N THR A 22 -16.61 6.59 16.89
CA THR A 22 -16.38 7.88 16.20
C THR A 22 -15.25 7.83 15.17
N ASP A 23 -14.49 6.74 15.14
CA ASP A 23 -13.33 6.60 14.27
C ASP A 23 -13.73 6.11 12.87
N LEU A 24 -13.04 6.66 11.88
CA LEU A 24 -13.03 6.15 10.52
C LEU A 24 -11.97 5.07 10.38
N ARG A 25 -12.21 4.10 9.50
CA ARG A 25 -11.23 3.07 9.13
C ARG A 25 -11.17 2.95 7.61
N SER A 26 -9.94 2.91 7.09
CA SER A 26 -9.65 2.47 5.73
C SER A 26 -8.54 1.42 5.76
N SER A 27 -8.41 0.65 4.69
CA SER A 27 -7.35 -0.34 4.55
C SER A 27 -6.86 -0.45 3.12
N VAL A 28 -5.61 -0.88 2.94
CA VAL A 28 -5.01 -1.19 1.65
C VAL A 28 -4.28 -2.53 1.78
N LEU A 29 -4.55 -3.47 0.88
CA LEU A 29 -3.81 -4.70 0.72
C LEU A 29 -2.70 -4.48 -0.31
N VAL A 30 -1.46 -4.71 0.12
CA VAL A 30 -0.26 -4.49 -0.70
C VAL A 30 0.50 -5.79 -0.87
N VAL A 31 0.93 -6.10 -2.09
CA VAL A 31 1.85 -7.21 -2.36
C VAL A 31 3.13 -6.73 -3.03
N ASP A 32 4.17 -7.54 -2.93
CA ASP A 32 5.44 -7.36 -3.64
C ASP A 32 5.97 -8.73 -4.08
N GLU A 33 7.19 -8.76 -4.65
CA GLU A 33 7.81 -10.00 -5.15
C GLU A 33 8.08 -11.03 -4.05
N SER A 34 7.98 -10.66 -2.76
CA SER A 34 8.15 -11.58 -1.63
C SER A 34 6.88 -12.37 -1.29
N CYS A 35 5.76 -12.06 -1.92
CA CYS A 35 4.49 -12.75 -1.71
C CYS A 35 4.42 -13.98 -2.64
N ALA A 36 4.23 -15.17 -2.06
CA ALA A 36 4.11 -16.41 -2.85
C ALA A 36 2.77 -16.47 -3.60
N SER A 37 1.73 -15.87 -3.01
CA SER A 37 0.41 -15.71 -3.60
C SER A 37 -0.16 -14.31 -3.34
N PRO A 38 -1.17 -13.87 -4.11
CA PRO A 38 -1.86 -12.59 -3.86
C PRO A 38 -2.46 -12.48 -2.45
N GLY A 39 -2.85 -13.62 -1.84
CA GLY A 39 -3.42 -13.66 -0.49
C GLY A 39 -2.40 -13.46 0.64
N ASP A 40 -1.10 -13.55 0.35
CA ASP A 40 -0.03 -13.42 1.35
C ASP A 40 0.36 -11.95 1.62
N GLY A 41 -0.38 -11.02 1.02
CA GLY A 41 -0.11 -9.59 1.08
C GLY A 41 -0.17 -8.98 2.47
N LEU A 42 0.38 -7.78 2.57
CA LEU A 42 0.35 -6.97 3.78
C LEU A 42 -0.91 -6.10 3.78
N THR A 43 -1.81 -6.35 4.73
CA THR A 43 -2.92 -5.43 4.97
C THR A 43 -2.45 -4.26 5.84
N ILE A 44 -2.56 -3.05 5.30
CA ILE A 44 -2.24 -1.81 6.01
C ILE A 44 -3.55 -1.13 6.42
N THR A 45 -3.76 -0.90 7.71
CA THR A 45 -4.95 -0.23 8.24
C THR A 45 -4.64 1.21 8.65
N PHE A 46 -5.56 2.12 8.32
CA PHE A 46 -5.51 3.54 8.66
C PHE A 46 -6.72 3.90 9.52
N PHE A 47 -6.45 4.49 10.68
CA PHE A 47 -7.48 5.03 11.59
C PHE A 47 -7.49 6.57 11.62
N LYS A 48 -6.43 7.19 11.11
CA LYS A 48 -6.30 8.64 10.92
C LYS A 48 -5.53 8.87 9.62
N GLN A 49 -5.79 10.00 8.95
CA GLN A 49 -5.17 10.36 7.65
C GLN A 49 -5.37 9.26 6.60
N HIS A 50 -6.60 9.16 6.09
CA HIS A 50 -6.98 8.15 5.13
C HIS A 50 -6.45 8.51 3.74
N PRO A 51 -5.51 7.73 3.18
CA PRO A 51 -5.10 7.96 1.81
C PRO A 51 -6.26 7.66 0.86
N GLU A 52 -6.28 8.37 -0.26
CA GLU A 52 -7.06 8.02 -1.44
C GLU A 52 -6.15 7.22 -2.37
N PRO A 53 -6.25 5.89 -2.41
CA PRO A 53 -5.41 5.08 -3.28
C PRO A 53 -5.80 5.36 -4.73
N ALA A 54 -4.81 5.47 -5.62
CA ALA A 54 -5.08 5.74 -7.03
C ALA A 54 -5.81 4.62 -7.77
N GLY A 55 -5.85 3.41 -7.19
CA GLY A 55 -6.59 2.27 -7.72
C GLY A 55 -5.87 0.94 -7.48
N VAL A 56 -6.52 -0.15 -7.88
CA VAL A 56 -5.90 -1.49 -7.94
C VAL A 56 -4.85 -1.51 -9.05
N GLY A 57 -3.69 -2.13 -8.78
CA GLY A 57 -2.53 -2.16 -9.69
C GLY A 57 -1.58 -0.99 -9.54
N ALA A 58 -1.98 0.07 -8.82
CA ALA A 58 -1.10 1.20 -8.53
C ALA A 58 0.08 0.76 -7.65
N VAL A 59 1.27 1.27 -7.96
CA VAL A 59 2.47 1.05 -7.15
C VAL A 59 2.49 2.10 -6.06
N VAL A 60 2.68 1.66 -4.82
CA VAL A 60 2.60 2.52 -3.65
C VAL A 60 3.77 2.29 -2.73
N ARG A 61 4.19 3.39 -2.10
CA ARG A 61 5.17 3.39 -1.04
C ARG A 61 4.58 3.98 0.23
N PHE A 62 4.53 3.17 1.26
CA PHE A 62 4.13 3.58 2.60
C PHE A 62 5.37 3.81 3.47
N HIS A 63 5.29 4.86 4.30
CA HIS A 63 6.38 5.22 5.19
C HIS A 63 5.95 5.09 6.64
N ARG A 64 6.90 4.67 7.49
CA ARG A 64 6.76 4.64 8.95
C ARG A 64 5.54 3.83 9.40
N LEU A 65 5.38 2.64 8.81
CA LEU A 65 4.38 1.68 9.24
C LEU A 65 4.85 0.94 10.49
N GLN A 66 3.92 0.62 11.37
CA GLN A 66 4.15 -0.29 12.49
C GLN A 66 3.59 -1.66 12.13
N VAL A 67 4.46 -2.66 12.03
CA VAL A 67 4.04 -4.05 11.77
C VAL A 67 3.44 -4.62 13.06
N ASN A 68 2.24 -5.18 12.94
CA ASN A 68 1.58 -5.83 14.06
C ASN A 68 1.76 -7.34 13.94
N ALA A 69 2.44 -7.94 14.91
CA ALA A 69 2.78 -9.36 14.90
C ALA A 69 1.58 -10.28 15.24
N ALA A 70 0.45 -9.73 15.71
CA ALA A 70 -0.57 -10.48 16.44
C ALA A 70 -1.95 -10.59 15.76
N TYR A 71 -2.01 -10.77 14.44
CA TYR A 71 -3.29 -10.94 13.73
C TYR A 71 -3.39 -12.23 12.90
N GLY A 72 -3.71 -13.34 13.59
CA GLY A 72 -4.32 -14.53 12.98
C GLY A 72 -3.56 -15.18 11.83
N GLY A 73 -2.22 -15.10 11.82
CA GLY A 73 -1.38 -15.66 10.75
C GLY A 73 -1.29 -14.80 9.48
N THR A 74 -1.97 -13.66 9.43
CA THR A 74 -1.90 -12.70 8.30
C THR A 74 -0.95 -11.55 8.59
N ARG A 75 -0.21 -11.12 7.56
CA ARG A 75 0.69 -9.97 7.68
C ARG A 75 -0.13 -8.68 7.75
N GLN A 76 -0.03 -7.97 8.88
CA GLN A 76 -0.73 -6.69 9.07
C GLN A 76 0.22 -5.59 9.53
N ALA A 77 -0.05 -4.38 9.05
CA ALA A 77 0.61 -3.17 9.50
C ALA A 77 -0.41 -2.05 9.74
N GLN A 78 0.00 -1.09 10.56
CA GLN A 78 -0.79 0.10 10.87
C GLN A 78 0.03 1.35 10.56
N ALA A 79 -0.62 2.32 9.92
CA ALA A 79 -0.04 3.65 9.73
C ALA A 79 -0.04 4.42 11.05
N VAL A 80 1.11 5.00 11.42
CA VAL A 80 1.25 5.81 12.63
C VAL A 80 0.64 7.19 12.39
N ALA A 81 -0.47 7.44 13.06
CA ALA A 81 -1.28 8.64 12.87
C ALA A 81 -0.59 9.98 13.20
N THR A 82 0.47 9.97 14.02
CA THR A 82 1.08 11.19 14.58
C THR A 82 2.06 11.89 13.65
N GLN A 83 2.43 11.32 12.50
CA GLN A 83 3.58 11.83 11.72
C GLN A 83 3.29 12.32 10.29
N GLY A 84 2.03 12.48 9.88
CA GLY A 84 1.66 13.33 8.75
C GLY A 84 2.10 12.89 7.35
N ARG A 85 2.81 11.77 7.22
CA ARG A 85 3.49 11.30 5.99
C ARG A 85 3.36 9.79 5.86
N SER A 86 2.21 9.29 5.42
CA SER A 86 1.96 7.84 5.41
C SER A 86 2.04 7.19 4.03
N LEU A 87 1.81 7.92 2.93
CA LEU A 87 1.69 7.30 1.59
C LEU A 87 2.21 8.19 0.46
N THR A 88 2.95 7.58 -0.47
CA THR A 88 3.24 8.12 -1.81
C THR A 88 2.77 7.09 -2.84
N SER A 89 2.04 7.50 -3.87
CA SER A 89 1.44 6.58 -4.85
C SER A 89 1.83 6.93 -6.28
N TRP A 90 1.94 5.90 -7.10
CA TRP A 90 2.18 5.96 -8.54
C TRP A 90 1.12 5.12 -9.26
N VAL A 91 0.55 5.68 -10.32
CA VAL A 91 -0.50 5.02 -11.10
C VAL A 91 0.14 4.35 -12.30
N PHE A 92 -0.33 3.15 -12.62
CA PHE A 92 0.14 2.45 -13.80
C PHE A 92 -0.33 3.14 -15.08
N GLY A 93 0.57 3.35 -16.04
CA GLY A 93 0.21 3.75 -17.41
C GLY A 93 0.11 5.26 -17.65
N ASP A 94 -0.13 6.03 -16.59
CA ASP A 94 0.11 7.46 -16.59
C ASP A 94 1.44 7.70 -15.89
N ASP A 95 2.39 8.40 -16.52
CA ASP A 95 3.60 8.91 -15.84
C ASP A 95 3.26 9.93 -14.72
N GLU A 96 2.01 9.93 -14.25
CA GLU A 96 1.45 10.83 -13.26
C GLU A 96 1.76 10.31 -11.84
N MET A 97 2.62 11.07 -11.17
CA MET A 97 3.06 10.83 -9.80
C MET A 97 2.27 11.71 -8.85
N SER A 98 1.53 11.11 -7.92
CA SER A 98 0.85 11.84 -6.84
C SER A 98 1.50 11.53 -5.51
N SER A 99 2.22 12.50 -4.94
CA SER A 99 2.74 12.39 -3.57
C SER A 99 1.83 13.12 -2.60
N SER A 100 1.45 12.45 -1.51
CA SER A 100 0.89 13.18 -0.38
C SER A 100 2.03 13.95 0.31
N LYS A 101 2.19 15.22 -0.06
CA LYS A 101 3.03 16.23 0.61
C LYS A 101 4.56 16.14 0.38
N GLY A 102 4.99 16.38 -0.86
CA GLY A 102 6.34 16.89 -1.15
C GLY A 102 7.49 15.91 -0.87
N TYR A 103 7.26 14.61 -1.07
CA TYR A 103 8.31 13.62 -0.95
C TYR A 103 9.29 13.71 -2.13
N THR A 104 10.59 13.74 -1.83
CA THR A 104 11.64 13.73 -2.85
C THR A 104 11.90 12.31 -3.33
N TRP A 105 11.54 12.05 -4.58
CA TRP A 105 11.72 10.76 -5.25
C TRP A 105 13.17 10.58 -5.72
N THR A 106 13.75 9.39 -5.49
CA THR A 106 15.12 9.07 -5.92
C THR A 106 15.13 8.19 -7.19
N THR A 107 16.27 8.11 -7.88
CA THR A 107 16.46 7.20 -9.02
C THR A 107 16.26 5.73 -8.65
N THR A 108 16.61 5.35 -7.43
CA THR A 108 16.37 4.00 -6.87
C THR A 108 14.88 3.70 -6.75
N ASP A 109 14.09 4.69 -6.34
CA ASP A 109 12.63 4.54 -6.23
C ASP A 109 12.01 4.30 -7.61
N SER A 110 12.51 4.96 -8.67
CA SER A 110 12.06 4.75 -10.05
C SER A 110 12.32 3.33 -10.54
N ALA A 111 13.51 2.78 -10.26
CA ALA A 111 13.82 1.40 -10.65
C ALA A 111 12.91 0.39 -9.93
N ARG A 112 12.66 0.59 -8.63
CA ARG A 112 11.76 -0.25 -7.84
C ARG A 112 10.31 -0.14 -8.34
N ALA A 113 9.85 1.07 -8.66
CA ALA A 113 8.52 1.28 -9.20
C ALA A 113 8.32 0.50 -10.50
N ARG A 114 9.24 0.62 -11.46
CA ARG A 114 9.17 -0.14 -12.73
C ARG A 114 9.16 -1.66 -12.54
N ALA A 115 9.92 -2.18 -11.59
CA ALA A 115 9.88 -3.62 -11.29
C ALA A 115 8.49 -4.05 -10.78
N LEU A 116 7.91 -3.26 -9.86
CA LEU A 116 6.57 -3.49 -9.32
C LEU A 116 5.47 -3.28 -10.35
N THR A 117 5.66 -2.39 -11.32
CA THR A 117 4.82 -2.26 -12.51
C THR A 117 4.77 -3.60 -13.25
N HIS A 118 5.90 -4.20 -13.63
CA HIS A 118 5.86 -5.52 -14.28
C HIS A 118 5.17 -6.60 -13.43
N LEU A 119 5.38 -6.58 -12.11
CA LEU A 119 4.68 -7.48 -11.18
C LEU A 119 3.15 -7.25 -11.18
N ALA A 120 2.69 -5.99 -11.19
CA ALA A 120 1.27 -5.64 -11.20
C ALA A 120 0.57 -6.26 -12.41
N VAL A 121 1.13 -6.12 -13.60
CA VAL A 121 0.57 -6.71 -14.83
C VAL A 121 0.46 -8.23 -14.70
N ALA A 122 1.54 -8.89 -14.26
CA ALA A 122 1.56 -10.34 -14.11
C ALA A 122 0.53 -10.83 -13.08
N THR A 123 0.46 -10.16 -11.93
CA THR A 123 -0.42 -10.53 -10.81
C THR A 123 -1.89 -10.30 -11.15
N LEU A 124 -2.22 -9.16 -11.76
CA LEU A 124 -3.60 -8.87 -12.15
C LEU A 124 -4.07 -9.75 -13.31
N SER A 125 -3.16 -10.14 -14.21
CA SER A 125 -3.49 -11.07 -15.30
C SER A 125 -3.80 -12.48 -14.77
N SER A 126 -3.08 -12.94 -13.74
CA SER A 126 -3.32 -14.26 -13.14
C SER A 126 -4.60 -14.32 -12.32
N ILE A 127 -5.02 -13.22 -11.69
CA ILE A 127 -6.29 -13.13 -10.96
C ILE A 127 -7.49 -13.14 -11.92
N ASN A 128 -7.35 -12.56 -13.10
CA ASN A 128 -8.43 -12.44 -14.09
C ASN A 128 -8.47 -13.58 -15.11
N SER A 129 -7.55 -14.55 -15.02
CA SER A 129 -7.57 -15.74 -15.88
C SER A 129 -8.43 -16.83 -15.22
N PRO A 130 -9.49 -17.34 -15.89
CA PRO A 130 -10.45 -18.29 -15.32
C PRO A 130 -9.86 -19.67 -15.04
#